data_AF-A0A7Y9ECS6-F1
#
_entry.id   AF-A0A7Y9ECS6-F1
#
_cell.length_a   1.000
_cell.length_b   1.000
_cell.length_c   1.000
_cell.angle_alpha   90.00
_cell.angle_beta   90.00
_cell.angle_gamma   90.00
#
_symmetry.space_group_name_H-M   'P 1'
#
loop_
_entity.id
_entity.type
_entity.pdbx_description
1 polymer ?
#
loop_
_entity_poly.entity_id
_entity_poly.type
_entity_poly.pdbx_seq_one_letter_code
_entity_poly.pdbx_strand_id
1 'polypeptide(L)'
;MGTDSRERMVRSAAYLFRERGYSGTGFRDVIAHSGAPRGSIYHHFPGGKAQLAEEAVRYAGEFLNAGILAATEGGDAASAVDAFTGWWRQVLIKSEFRAGCPVVAVTVESHDEAPQLAAAAAAAFGRWQDTLATGLGNAGVPDDRASRLARLIVAAVEGATILCRAHRDVAPLDDVVAELKDMARSAAKEG
;
A
#
# COMPACT_ATOMS: atom_id res chain seq x y z
N MET A 1 27.77 -0.90 1.15
CA MET A 1 27.35 -2.22 1.68
C MET A 1 26.19 -2.68 0.83
N GLY A 2 26.38 -3.72 0.02
CA GLY A 2 25.33 -4.20 -0.89
C GLY A 2 24.15 -4.71 -0.09
N THR A 3 22.94 -4.23 -0.38
CA THR A 3 21.71 -4.79 0.18
C THR A 3 21.65 -6.28 -0.13
N ASP A 4 21.22 -7.06 0.86
CA ASP A 4 21.10 -8.51 0.77
C ASP A 4 20.29 -8.90 -0.49
N SER A 5 20.72 -9.94 -1.19
CA SER A 5 20.02 -10.45 -2.38
C SER A 5 18.56 -10.76 -2.08
N ARG A 6 18.28 -11.21 -0.85
CA ARG A 6 16.92 -11.42 -0.32
C ARG A 6 16.10 -10.13 -0.34
N GLU A 7 16.60 -9.06 0.27
CA GLU A 7 15.91 -7.77 0.35
C GLU A 7 15.61 -7.22 -1.05
N ARG A 8 16.58 -7.27 -1.95
CA ARG A 8 16.39 -6.82 -3.35
C ARG A 8 15.30 -7.60 -4.07
N MET A 9 15.19 -8.90 -3.83
CA MET A 9 14.11 -9.72 -4.38
C MET A 9 12.75 -9.37 -3.77
N VAL A 10 12.65 -9.17 -2.46
CA VAL A 10 11.41 -8.74 -1.80
C VAL A 10 10.91 -7.41 -2.35
N ARG A 11 11.80 -6.41 -2.46
CA ARG A 11 11.48 -5.08 -3.02
C ARG A 11 11.05 -5.18 -4.48
N SER A 12 11.72 -6.02 -5.26
CA SER A 12 11.39 -6.25 -6.67
C SER A 12 10.04 -6.96 -6.83
N ALA A 13 9.73 -7.93 -5.98
CA ALA A 13 8.43 -8.58 -5.98
C ALA A 13 7.30 -7.58 -5.66
N ALA A 14 7.47 -6.73 -4.64
CA ALA A 14 6.51 -5.66 -4.34
C ALA A 14 6.30 -4.71 -5.52
N TYR A 15 7.39 -4.31 -6.21
CA TYR A 15 7.33 -3.47 -7.40
C TYR A 15 6.62 -4.14 -8.58
N LEU A 16 6.86 -5.43 -8.82
CA LEU A 16 6.24 -6.16 -9.92
C LEU A 16 4.77 -6.45 -9.65
N PHE A 17 4.41 -6.83 -8.41
CA PHE A 17 3.01 -7.09 -8.04
C PHE A 17 2.12 -5.88 -8.22
N ARG A 18 2.58 -4.70 -7.81
CA ARG A 18 1.80 -3.47 -8.03
C ARG A 18 1.50 -3.19 -9.50
N GLU A 19 2.29 -3.71 -10.43
CA GLU A 19 2.07 -3.50 -11.86
C GLU A 19 1.35 -4.64 -12.57
N ARG A 20 1.64 -5.88 -12.17
CA ARG A 20 1.29 -7.10 -12.92
C ARG A 20 0.38 -8.04 -12.15
N GLY A 21 0.06 -7.73 -10.89
CA GLY A 21 -0.60 -8.67 -10.00
C GLY A 21 0.34 -9.74 -9.44
N TYR A 22 -0.16 -10.53 -8.50
CA TYR A 22 0.58 -11.65 -7.93
C TYR A 22 0.70 -12.77 -8.97
N SER A 23 -0.41 -13.20 -9.57
CA SER A 23 -0.42 -14.27 -10.57
C SER A 23 0.45 -13.95 -11.78
N GLY A 24 0.44 -12.70 -12.25
CA GLY A 24 1.23 -12.22 -13.39
C GLY A 24 2.73 -12.03 -13.13
N THR A 25 3.22 -12.31 -11.92
CA THR A 25 4.64 -12.15 -11.55
C THR A 25 5.28 -13.49 -11.19
N GLY A 26 6.26 -13.94 -11.97
CA GLY A 26 7.03 -15.15 -11.70
C GLY A 26 8.34 -14.90 -10.96
N PHE A 27 8.91 -15.94 -10.38
CA PHE A 27 10.25 -15.89 -9.75
C PHE A 27 11.34 -15.41 -10.71
N ARG A 28 11.26 -15.81 -11.98
CA ARG A 28 12.22 -15.38 -13.02
C ARG A 28 12.16 -13.87 -13.24
N ASP A 29 10.97 -13.28 -13.20
CA ASP A 29 10.79 -11.83 -13.33
C ASP A 29 11.40 -11.10 -12.15
N VAL A 30 11.20 -11.61 -10.94
CA VAL A 30 11.75 -11.02 -9.71
C VAL A 30 13.27 -11.09 -9.69
N ILE A 31 13.87 -12.21 -10.09
CA ILE A 31 15.33 -12.34 -10.21
C ILE A 31 15.86 -11.34 -11.23
N ALA A 32 15.25 -11.30 -12.42
CA ALA A 32 15.68 -10.42 -13.49
C ALA A 32 15.60 -8.94 -13.09
N HIS A 33 14.50 -8.54 -12.46
CA HIS A 33 14.29 -7.17 -11.98
C HIS A 33 15.21 -6.81 -10.80
N SER A 34 15.37 -7.73 -9.85
CA SER A 34 16.22 -7.48 -8.68
C SER A 34 17.68 -7.39 -9.04
N GLY A 35 18.13 -8.11 -10.08
CA GLY A 35 19.53 -8.33 -10.43
C GLY A 35 20.24 -9.30 -9.47
N ALA A 36 19.49 -10.09 -8.70
CA ALA A 36 20.06 -11.12 -7.83
C ALA A 36 20.58 -12.32 -8.65
N PRO A 37 21.55 -13.11 -8.14
CA PRO A 37 22.00 -14.31 -8.82
C PRO A 37 20.86 -15.32 -8.99
N ARG A 38 20.70 -15.91 -10.19
CA ARG A 38 19.62 -16.86 -10.51
C ARG A 38 19.48 -18.02 -9.51
N GLY A 39 20.59 -18.52 -8.98
CA GLY A 39 20.59 -19.64 -8.04
C GLY A 39 20.14 -19.30 -6.61
N SER A 40 20.04 -18.02 -6.25
CA SER A 40 19.83 -17.63 -4.85
C SER A 40 18.36 -17.66 -4.42
N ILE A 41 17.40 -17.58 -5.34
CA ILE A 41 15.98 -17.44 -4.97
C ILE A 41 15.44 -18.64 -4.19
N TYR A 42 15.81 -19.86 -4.58
CA TYR A 42 15.36 -21.08 -3.90
C TYR A 42 16.03 -21.28 -2.53
N HIS A 43 17.23 -20.71 -2.35
CA HIS A 43 17.89 -20.69 -1.04
C HIS A 43 17.24 -19.65 -0.11
N HIS A 44 16.88 -18.47 -0.63
CA HIS A 44 16.31 -17.40 0.17
C HIS A 44 14.81 -17.58 0.48
N PHE A 45 14.06 -18.26 -0.40
CA PHE A 45 12.62 -18.48 -0.29
C PHE A 45 12.26 -19.97 -0.46
N PRO A 46 12.62 -20.85 0.49
CA PRO A 46 12.29 -22.27 0.43
C PRO A 46 10.77 -22.54 0.43
N GLY A 47 9.97 -21.62 0.99
CA GLY A 47 8.50 -21.63 0.92
C GLY A 47 7.93 -21.13 -0.42
N GLY A 48 8.79 -20.94 -1.43
CA GLY A 48 8.38 -20.65 -2.79
C GLY A 48 7.79 -19.24 -2.98
N LYS A 49 7.01 -19.09 -4.05
CA LYS A 49 6.46 -17.80 -4.48
C LYS A 49 5.55 -17.18 -3.42
N ALA A 50 4.80 -18.00 -2.69
CA ALA A 50 3.92 -17.56 -1.64
C ALA A 50 4.69 -16.91 -0.48
N GLN A 51 5.83 -17.49 -0.06
CA GLN A 51 6.71 -16.88 0.94
C GLN A 51 7.27 -15.53 0.46
N LEU A 52 7.82 -15.48 -0.75
CA LEU A 52 8.32 -14.23 -1.33
C LEU A 52 7.21 -13.17 -1.36
N ALA A 53 5.99 -13.58 -1.70
CA ALA A 53 4.88 -12.66 -1.80
C ALA A 53 4.38 -12.15 -0.46
N GLU A 54 4.30 -13.01 0.54
CA GLU A 54 4.00 -12.63 1.92
C GLU A 54 4.99 -11.58 2.42
N GLU A 55 6.28 -11.79 2.17
CA GLU A 55 7.34 -10.85 2.55
C GLU A 55 7.27 -9.54 1.76
N ALA A 56 6.94 -9.59 0.47
CA ALA A 56 6.75 -8.41 -0.36
C ALA A 56 5.55 -7.57 0.09
N VAL A 57 4.45 -8.22 0.49
CA VAL A 57 3.25 -7.58 1.04
C VAL A 57 3.56 -6.94 2.39
N ARG A 58 4.29 -7.64 3.27
CA ARG A 58 4.75 -7.07 4.54
C ARG A 58 5.65 -5.86 4.33
N TYR A 59 6.65 -5.99 3.47
CA TYR A 59 7.55 -4.89 3.11
C TYR A 59 6.79 -3.67 2.59
N ALA A 60 5.86 -3.86 1.64
CA ALA A 60 5.05 -2.77 1.12
C ALA A 60 4.14 -2.18 2.21
N GLY A 61 3.53 -3.03 3.03
CA GLY A 61 2.77 -2.64 4.22
C GLY A 61 3.55 -1.70 5.13
N GLU A 62 4.74 -2.11 5.54
CA GLU A 62 5.62 -1.36 6.42
C GLU A 62 6.12 -0.06 5.78
N PHE A 63 6.51 -0.10 4.50
CA PHE A 63 6.99 1.06 3.77
C PHE A 63 5.92 2.16 3.68
N LEU A 64 4.68 1.80 3.33
CA LEU A 64 3.56 2.74 3.31
C LEU A 64 3.25 3.25 4.73
N ASN A 65 3.25 2.36 5.73
CA ASN A 65 2.95 2.74 7.11
C ASN A 65 3.96 3.74 7.67
N ALA A 66 5.25 3.58 7.37
CA ALA A 66 6.29 4.52 7.75
C ALA A 66 6.05 5.91 7.14
N GLY A 67 5.59 5.97 5.88
CA GLY A 67 5.18 7.21 5.23
C GLY A 67 3.98 7.86 5.91
N ILE A 68 2.97 7.06 6.27
CA ILE A 68 1.79 7.56 7.01
C ILE A 68 2.23 8.17 8.34
N LEU A 69 3.00 7.42 9.14
CA LEU A 69 3.46 7.84 10.46
C LEU A 69 4.19 9.20 10.39
N ALA A 70 5.15 9.32 9.47
CA ALA A 70 5.94 10.54 9.30
C ALA A 70 5.08 11.75 8.89
N ALA A 71 4.02 11.55 8.11
CA ALA A 71 3.15 12.63 7.64
C ALA A 71 2.03 12.98 8.63
N THR A 72 1.67 12.07 9.55
CA THR A 72 0.73 12.35 10.65
C THR A 72 1.36 13.03 11.86
N GLU A 73 2.70 13.02 11.97
CA GLU A 73 3.41 13.62 13.09
C GLU A 73 3.30 15.16 13.07
N GLY A 74 2.54 15.73 14.02
CA GLY A 74 2.34 17.17 14.15
C GLY A 74 1.46 17.80 13.06
N GLY A 75 0.78 16.99 12.25
CA GLY A 75 -0.12 17.43 11.18
C GLY A 75 -1.55 17.73 11.66
N ASP A 76 -2.33 18.37 10.80
CA ASP A 76 -3.78 18.55 11.01
C ASP A 76 -4.58 17.31 10.51
N ALA A 77 -5.90 17.32 10.67
CA ALA A 77 -6.73 16.19 10.26
C ALA A 77 -6.67 15.94 8.74
N ALA A 78 -6.45 16.97 7.92
CA ALA A 78 -6.30 16.83 6.47
C ALA A 78 -4.94 16.21 6.10
N SER A 79 -3.92 16.43 6.93
CA SER A 79 -2.58 15.85 6.76
C SER A 79 -2.61 14.33 6.81
N ALA A 80 -3.56 13.71 7.53
CA ALA A 80 -3.77 12.26 7.49
C ALA A 80 -4.17 11.75 6.10
N VAL A 81 -4.90 12.54 5.31
CA VAL A 81 -5.25 12.19 3.92
C VAL A 81 -4.02 12.33 3.01
N ASP A 82 -3.24 13.39 3.19
CA ASP A 82 -1.97 13.58 2.48
C ASP A 82 -0.96 12.49 2.81
N ALA A 83 -0.94 12.02 4.05
CA ALA A 83 -0.08 10.96 4.54
C ALA A 83 -0.27 9.65 3.76
N PHE A 84 -1.52 9.32 3.43
CA PHE A 84 -1.82 8.13 2.63
C PHE A 84 -1.65 8.38 1.13
N THR A 85 -1.95 9.60 0.65
CA THR A 85 -2.06 9.90 -0.79
C THR A 85 -0.83 10.53 -1.46
N GLY A 86 0.09 11.11 -0.68
CA GLY A 86 1.15 11.99 -1.18
C GLY A 86 2.09 11.38 -2.23
N TRP A 87 2.25 10.05 -2.22
CA TRP A 87 3.10 9.32 -3.17
C TRP A 87 2.31 8.67 -4.33
N TRP A 88 1.00 8.47 -4.18
CA TRP A 88 0.14 7.76 -5.15
C TRP A 88 0.10 8.46 -6.50
N ARG A 89 -0.10 9.78 -6.52
CA ARG A 89 -0.13 10.60 -7.74
C ARG A 89 1.13 10.38 -8.59
N GLN A 90 2.30 10.48 -7.97
CA GLN A 90 3.57 10.30 -8.67
C GLN A 90 3.78 8.87 -9.16
N VAL A 91 3.39 7.87 -8.35
CA VAL A 91 3.48 6.45 -8.73
C VAL A 91 2.60 6.15 -9.94
N LEU A 92 1.36 6.65 -9.95
CA LEU A 92 0.44 6.48 -11.08
C LEU A 92 1.02 7.09 -12.36
N ILE A 93 1.42 8.37 -12.32
CA ILE A 93 1.94 9.07 -13.50
C ILE A 93 3.23 8.42 -14.02
N LYS A 94 4.21 8.15 -13.15
CA LYS A 94 5.51 7.58 -13.57
C LYS A 94 5.41 6.15 -14.08
N SER A 95 4.38 5.41 -13.68
CA SER A 95 4.11 4.06 -14.19
C SER A 95 3.19 4.05 -15.41
N GLU A 96 2.84 5.22 -15.96
CA GLU A 96 1.85 5.36 -17.03
C GLU A 96 0.50 4.69 -16.68
N PHE A 97 0.11 4.83 -15.41
CA PHE A 97 -1.09 4.25 -14.80
C PHE A 97 -1.10 2.71 -14.75
N ARG A 98 0.09 2.08 -14.84
CA ARG A 98 0.24 0.62 -14.68
C ARG A 98 0.44 0.18 -13.24
N ALA A 99 0.83 1.04 -12.32
CA ALA A 99 0.98 0.69 -10.90
C ALA A 99 -0.33 0.81 -10.13
N GLY A 100 -0.47 0.00 -9.09
CA GLY A 100 -1.54 0.05 -8.09
C GLY A 100 -0.97 -0.29 -6.71
N CYS A 101 -1.77 -0.88 -5.83
CA CYS A 101 -1.29 -1.33 -4.52
C CYS A 101 -0.83 -2.79 -4.55
N PRO A 102 0.41 -3.09 -4.11
CA PRO A 102 0.88 -4.47 -4.04
C PRO A 102 0.12 -5.29 -2.98
N VAL A 103 -0.47 -4.64 -1.97
CA VAL A 103 -1.33 -5.29 -0.98
C VAL A 103 -2.69 -5.63 -1.61
N VAL A 104 -3.29 -4.70 -2.36
CA VAL A 104 -4.52 -4.99 -3.13
C VAL A 104 -4.28 -6.09 -4.17
N ALA A 105 -3.11 -6.11 -4.82
CA ALA A 105 -2.76 -7.11 -5.83
C ALA A 105 -2.85 -8.55 -5.32
N VAL A 106 -2.53 -8.81 -4.06
CA VAL A 106 -2.75 -10.12 -3.43
C VAL A 106 -4.14 -10.27 -2.81
N THR A 107 -4.89 -9.19 -2.60
CA THR A 107 -6.20 -9.26 -1.94
C THR A 107 -7.31 -9.66 -2.91
N VAL A 108 -7.23 -9.20 -4.17
CA VAL A 108 -8.28 -9.42 -5.18
C VAL A 108 -8.21 -10.79 -5.85
N GLU A 109 -7.05 -11.45 -5.78
CA GLU A 109 -6.86 -12.81 -6.30
C GLU A 109 -7.25 -13.84 -5.22
N SER A 110 -7.87 -14.94 -5.63
CA SER A 110 -8.11 -16.09 -4.73
C SER A 110 -6.82 -16.86 -4.50
N HIS A 111 -6.50 -17.15 -3.24
CA HIS A 111 -5.27 -17.85 -2.83
C HIS A 111 -5.56 -19.10 -1.99
N ASP A 112 -6.33 -20.03 -2.54
CA ASP A 112 -6.69 -21.27 -1.81
C ASP A 112 -5.46 -22.05 -1.33
N GLU A 113 -4.35 -21.96 -2.08
CA GLU A 113 -3.08 -22.60 -1.75
C GLU A 113 -2.11 -21.70 -0.94
N ALA A 114 -2.46 -20.44 -0.69
CA ALA A 114 -1.61 -19.47 0.02
C ALA A 114 -2.41 -18.54 0.97
N PRO A 115 -3.12 -19.08 1.97
CA PRO A 115 -3.94 -18.29 2.90
C PRO A 115 -3.16 -17.24 3.70
N GLN A 116 -1.84 -17.41 3.86
CA GLN A 116 -0.96 -16.43 4.49
C GLN A 116 -0.94 -15.08 3.78
N LEU A 117 -1.26 -15.02 2.48
CA LEU A 117 -1.30 -13.76 1.72
C LEU A 117 -2.49 -12.89 2.17
N ALA A 118 -3.65 -13.49 2.39
CA ALA A 118 -4.82 -12.79 2.92
C ALA A 118 -4.54 -12.25 4.34
N ALA A 119 -3.90 -13.05 5.19
CA ALA A 119 -3.51 -12.62 6.53
C ALA A 119 -2.48 -11.46 6.49
N ALA A 120 -1.49 -11.53 5.61
CA ALA A 120 -0.50 -10.47 5.43
C ALA A 120 -1.14 -9.16 4.94
N ALA A 121 -2.10 -9.25 4.01
CA ALA A 121 -2.84 -8.10 3.52
C ALA A 121 -3.73 -7.47 4.59
N ALA A 122 -4.49 -8.30 5.33
CA ALA A 122 -5.31 -7.84 6.45
C ALA A 122 -4.46 -7.11 7.52
N ALA A 123 -3.29 -7.66 7.84
CA ALA A 123 -2.37 -7.03 8.78
C ALA A 123 -1.80 -5.70 8.25
N ALA A 124 -1.54 -5.58 6.95
CA ALA A 124 -1.10 -4.32 6.34
C ALA A 124 -2.20 -3.25 6.38
N PHE A 125 -3.41 -3.57 5.92
CA PHE A 125 -4.54 -2.64 5.96
C PHE A 125 -4.88 -2.21 7.39
N GLY A 126 -4.91 -3.16 8.34
CA GLY A 126 -5.17 -2.85 9.75
C GLY A 126 -4.17 -1.85 10.31
N ARG A 127 -2.86 -2.05 10.08
CA ARG A 127 -1.82 -1.12 10.53
C ARG A 127 -1.97 0.29 9.95
N TRP A 128 -2.28 0.40 8.66
CA TRP A 128 -2.52 1.71 8.04
C TRP A 128 -3.72 2.41 8.66
N GLN A 129 -4.81 1.67 8.87
CA GLN A 129 -6.03 2.21 9.49
C GLN A 129 -5.78 2.65 10.93
N ASP A 130 -5.05 1.87 11.73
CA ASP A 130 -4.70 2.21 13.11
C ASP A 130 -3.83 3.47 13.15
N THR A 131 -2.80 3.54 12.31
CA THR A 131 -1.89 4.71 12.24
C THR A 131 -2.64 5.97 11.81
N LEU A 132 -3.51 5.88 10.80
CA LEU A 132 -4.36 6.99 10.36
C LEU A 132 -5.35 7.42 11.45
N ALA A 133 -5.97 6.48 12.16
CA ALA A 133 -6.91 6.78 13.23
C ALA A 133 -6.21 7.51 14.39
N THR A 134 -5.00 7.06 14.77
CA THR A 134 -4.17 7.78 15.76
C THR A 134 -3.84 9.19 15.29
N GLY A 135 -3.41 9.37 14.03
CA GLY A 135 -3.12 10.70 13.48
C GLY A 135 -4.34 11.63 13.49
N LEU A 136 -5.51 11.12 13.10
CA LEU A 136 -6.77 11.86 13.13
C LEU A 136 -7.17 12.24 14.57
N GLY A 137 -7.03 11.31 15.53
CA GLY A 137 -7.31 11.56 16.95
C GLY A 137 -6.41 12.64 17.54
N ASN A 138 -5.11 12.59 17.23
CA ASN A 138 -4.15 13.62 17.63
C ASN A 138 -4.49 15.01 17.05
N ALA A 139 -5.20 15.05 15.92
CA ALA A 139 -5.69 16.26 15.29
C ALA A 139 -7.08 16.71 15.76
N GLY A 140 -7.62 16.10 16.83
CA GLY A 140 -8.88 16.51 17.47
C GLY A 140 -10.14 15.80 16.94
N VAL A 141 -10.01 14.77 16.09
CA VAL A 141 -11.16 13.99 15.65
C VAL A 141 -11.56 12.98 16.75
N PRO A 142 -12.85 12.87 17.14
CA PRO A 142 -13.28 11.86 18.11
C PRO A 142 -12.91 10.42 17.70
N ASP A 143 -12.48 9.58 18.64
CA ASP A 143 -11.90 8.25 18.36
C ASP A 143 -12.76 7.33 17.49
N ASP A 144 -14.08 7.33 17.73
CA ASP A 144 -15.03 6.52 16.95
C ASP A 144 -15.11 7.01 15.50
N ARG A 145 -15.08 8.33 15.30
CA ARG A 145 -15.09 8.99 14.00
C ARG A 145 -13.75 8.84 13.29
N ALA A 146 -12.64 8.98 14.01
CA ALA A 146 -11.29 8.77 13.51
C ALA A 146 -11.13 7.36 12.94
N SER A 147 -11.58 6.35 13.69
CA SER A 147 -11.57 4.94 13.25
C SER A 147 -12.40 4.70 11.98
N ARG A 148 -13.59 5.31 11.87
CA ARG A 148 -14.43 5.21 10.65
C ARG A 148 -13.80 5.93 9.46
N LEU A 149 -13.24 7.13 9.68
CA LEU A 149 -12.59 7.91 8.64
C LEU A 149 -11.32 7.25 8.13
N ALA A 150 -10.49 6.66 9.00
CA ALA A 150 -9.30 5.93 8.59
C ALA A 150 -9.64 4.76 7.63
N ARG A 151 -10.69 3.99 7.93
CA ARG A 151 -11.19 2.93 7.03
C ARG A 151 -11.67 3.50 5.70
N LEU A 152 -12.41 4.62 5.74
CA LEU A 152 -12.90 5.29 4.54
C LEU A 152 -11.75 5.81 3.67
N ILE A 153 -10.73 6.43 4.25
CA ILE A 153 -9.55 6.94 3.54
C ILE A 153 -8.87 5.81 2.78
N VAL A 154 -8.55 4.70 3.46
CA VAL A 154 -7.91 3.55 2.82
C VAL A 154 -8.78 2.98 1.70
N ALA A 155 -10.06 2.72 1.96
CA ALA A 155 -10.97 2.15 0.97
C ALA A 155 -11.16 3.06 -0.26
N ALA A 156 -11.36 4.36 -0.05
CA ALA A 156 -11.60 5.31 -1.12
C ALA A 156 -10.35 5.53 -1.98
N VAL A 157 -9.16 5.63 -1.38
CA VAL A 157 -7.91 5.82 -2.13
C VAL A 157 -7.52 4.57 -2.93
N GLU A 158 -7.71 3.38 -2.36
CA GLU A 158 -7.49 2.12 -3.10
C GLU A 158 -8.49 2.00 -4.27
N GLY A 159 -9.75 2.36 -4.05
CA GLY A 159 -10.77 2.43 -5.11
C GLY A 159 -10.44 3.46 -6.19
N ALA A 160 -10.01 4.66 -5.80
CA ALA A 160 -9.58 5.70 -6.73
C ALA A 160 -8.38 5.24 -7.57
N THR A 161 -7.43 4.52 -6.98
CA THR A 161 -6.29 3.95 -7.68
C THR A 161 -6.74 2.97 -8.78
N ILE A 162 -7.78 2.17 -8.54
CA ILE A 162 -8.38 1.29 -9.56
C ILE A 162 -8.98 2.12 -10.71
N LEU A 163 -9.76 3.16 -10.39
CA LEU A 163 -10.35 4.05 -11.39
C LEU A 163 -9.29 4.78 -12.22
N CYS A 164 -8.22 5.27 -11.57
CA CYS A 164 -7.11 5.92 -12.24
C CYS A 164 -6.42 5.01 -13.26
N ARG A 165 -6.27 3.72 -12.93
CA ARG A 165 -5.71 2.72 -13.87
C ARG A 165 -6.64 2.45 -15.04
N ALA A 166 -7.94 2.32 -14.78
CA ALA A 166 -8.95 2.07 -15.80
C ALA A 166 -9.07 3.22 -16.79
N HIS A 167 -9.06 4.46 -16.29
CA HIS A 167 -9.20 5.67 -17.11
C HIS A 167 -7.88 6.19 -17.67
N ARG A 168 -6.73 5.74 -17.12
CA ARG A 168 -5.40 6.32 -17.35
C ARG A 168 -5.38 7.82 -17.08
N ASP A 169 -6.03 8.19 -15.99
CA ASP A 169 -6.21 9.57 -15.54
C ASP A 169 -6.00 9.61 -14.03
N VAL A 170 -5.48 10.72 -13.52
CA VAL A 170 -5.27 10.94 -12.09
C VAL A 170 -6.45 11.64 -11.42
N ALA A 171 -7.38 12.20 -12.20
CA ALA A 171 -8.55 12.92 -11.70
C ALA A 171 -9.36 12.15 -10.63
N PRO A 172 -9.62 10.83 -10.74
CA PRO A 172 -10.36 10.11 -9.70
C PRO A 172 -9.68 10.15 -8.32
N LEU A 173 -8.34 10.15 -8.28
CA LEU A 173 -7.58 10.28 -7.03
C LEU A 173 -7.66 11.71 -6.49
N ASP A 174 -7.56 12.71 -7.36
CA ASP A 174 -7.61 14.11 -6.95
C ASP A 174 -8.98 14.46 -6.33
N ASP A 175 -10.08 14.00 -6.95
CA ASP A 175 -11.44 14.21 -6.46
C ASP A 175 -11.65 13.55 -5.09
N VAL A 176 -11.22 12.30 -4.94
CA VAL A 176 -11.30 11.57 -3.66
C VAL A 176 -10.48 12.25 -2.57
N VAL A 177 -9.27 12.74 -2.89
CA VAL A 177 -8.44 13.47 -1.93
C VAL A 177 -9.11 14.76 -1.46
N ALA A 178 -9.74 15.51 -2.38
CA ALA A 178 -10.45 16.74 -2.03
C ALA A 178 -11.59 16.46 -1.03
N GLU A 179 -12.47 15.51 -1.35
CA GLU A 179 -13.60 15.13 -0.50
C GLU A 179 -13.16 14.60 0.87
N LEU A 180 -12.15 13.73 0.91
CA LEU A 180 -11.64 13.19 2.17
C LEU A 180 -11.03 14.28 3.06
N LYS A 181 -10.34 15.28 2.49
CA LYS A 181 -9.80 16.40 3.27
C LYS A 181 -10.90 17.24 3.89
N ASP A 182 -11.97 17.51 3.16
CA ASP A 182 -13.09 18.29 3.69
C ASP A 182 -13.86 17.54 4.77
N MET A 183 -14.03 16.22 4.61
CA MET A 183 -14.57 15.36 5.68
C MET A 183 -13.68 15.36 6.93
N ALA A 184 -12.35 15.25 6.76
CA ALA A 184 -11.41 15.22 7.88
C ALA A 184 -11.39 16.54 8.66
N ARG A 185 -11.36 17.68 7.96
CA ARG A 185 -11.44 19.02 8.57
C ARG A 185 -12.75 19.25 9.30
N SER A 186 -13.86 18.74 8.75
CA SER A 186 -15.17 18.89 9.38
C SER A 186 -15.26 18.07 10.66
N ALA A 187 -14.75 16.84 10.63
CA ALA A 187 -14.75 15.96 11.80
C ALA A 187 -13.90 16.49 12.97
N ALA A 188 -12.83 17.23 12.70
CA ALA A 188 -12.00 17.85 13.74
C ALA A 188 -12.67 19.07 14.41
N LYS A 189 -13.72 19.65 13.80
CA LYS A 189 -14.49 20.77 14.40
C LYS A 189 -15.63 20.30 15.31
N GLU A 190 -15.94 19.00 15.28
CA GLU A 190 -17.00 18.38 16.07
C GLU A 190 -16.50 17.91 17.46
N GLY A 191 -15.18 17.81 17.64
CA GLY A 191 -14.51 17.48 18.91
C GLY A 191 -14.11 18.73 19.68
#